data_AF-A0A1F3Y780-F1
#
_entry.id   AF-A0A1F3Y780-F1
#
_cell.length_a   1.000
_cell.length_b   1.000
_cell.length_c   1.000
_cell.angle_alpha   90.00
_cell.angle_beta   90.00
_cell.angle_gamma   90.00
#
_symmetry.space_group_name_H-M   'P 1'
#
loop_
_entity.id
_entity.type
_entity.pdbx_description
1 polymer ?
#
loop_
_entity_poly.entity_id
_entity_poly.type
_entity_poly.pdbx_seq_one_letter_code
_entity_poly.pdbx_strand_id
1 'polypeptide(L)'
;MLAQKRTLIIVLQDNAPVLKQLADLVKKDETFEVGVCRSLGEVHAHFTDEKKYFVLYAVSSVDDLKRLVPFTKMTVRQIAQGHVALVALNRLGLENAPMILKAMGFADVISSVSIKATGLRRRLESLSELLNRPRQENVDQKPVAESAQQLVSPLREIHVLEPLTIASDCWLLRSNQDAKKIKDQWVVNLMGPGPPAGHWERRNREPVVPDGDNMAWEWRPNDAKDGTFVEPGGSWIFQGKRPLFAEFHWIFISKLPKLSYFLGGKEICDYFTLTEDGNLSIRANSEIAKKKWPAIHASILNEYRVGVQKFENNSPVRFFKNTENKGRQINNKIGEDEPATPWRNLMGLSEPGPEWKNQLTPDIQNNIEQLKKDLNAKQALFSRIANPGTRFSYVRELEKSHLPAVLWTAGQKIKFSAKIERFDQDSDAVILQAPAGDDARQLVSEDASGQVFVNISLHRGSLFFVTNRGRIQIEGACLRIPMPETLYEVQRRSHFRLPIPAEKLAFAVVAGQMHPLLNLSGGGMALMVKGSDKDRFAQGTILEDVGFDLCGTEIHCAAEVRWVKPDANGSNFTIGIQFKDLDPMHQQKISLYVLEEGFGAMSDETVS
;
A
#
# COMPACT_ATOMS: atom_id res chain seq x y z
N MET A 1 13.42 -40.80 14.17
CA MET A 1 12.53 -40.41 15.29
C MET A 1 11.16 -40.13 14.71
N LEU A 2 10.11 -40.80 15.20
CA LEU A 2 8.74 -40.40 14.86
C LEU A 2 8.52 -38.98 15.41
N ALA A 3 8.05 -38.06 14.56
CA ALA A 3 7.73 -36.71 15.02
C ALA A 3 6.66 -36.82 16.12
N GLN A 4 6.98 -36.35 17.33
CA GLN A 4 6.05 -36.39 18.45
C GLN A 4 4.81 -35.57 18.09
N LYS A 5 3.63 -36.20 18.09
CA LYS A 5 2.36 -35.52 17.78
C LYS A 5 2.14 -34.39 18.79
N ARG A 6 1.79 -33.21 18.29
CA ARG A 6 1.55 -32.02 19.12
C ARG A 6 0.08 -31.95 19.50
N THR A 7 -0.24 -31.41 20.67
CA THR A 7 -1.65 -31.28 21.10
C THR A 7 -2.16 -29.86 20.81
N LEU A 8 -3.18 -29.72 19.98
CA LEU A 8 -3.90 -28.48 19.75
C LEU A 8 -5.13 -28.45 20.66
N ILE A 9 -5.15 -27.54 21.63
CA ILE A 9 -6.30 -27.29 22.49
C ILE A 9 -7.08 -26.09 21.95
N ILE A 10 -8.34 -26.34 21.61
CA ILE A 10 -9.28 -25.33 21.14
C ILE A 10 -10.28 -25.05 22.25
N VAL A 11 -10.34 -23.80 22.70
CA VAL A 11 -11.35 -23.38 23.66
C VAL A 11 -12.56 -22.88 22.88
N LEU A 12 -13.63 -23.68 22.87
CA LEU A 12 -14.87 -23.31 22.22
C LEU A 12 -15.56 -22.23 23.04
N GLN A 13 -15.80 -21.11 22.37
CA GLN A 13 -16.78 -20.12 22.77
C GLN A 13 -17.96 -20.24 21.81
N ASP A 14 -19.18 -20.02 22.30
CA ASP A 14 -20.42 -20.17 21.52
C ASP A 14 -20.43 -19.35 20.22
N ASN A 15 -19.63 -18.28 20.16
CA ASN A 15 -19.57 -17.36 19.03
C ASN A 15 -18.45 -17.62 18.01
N ALA A 16 -17.70 -18.73 18.06
CA ALA A 16 -16.51 -18.93 17.21
C ALA A 16 -16.62 -20.10 16.21
N PRO A 17 -17.42 -20.00 15.12
CA PRO A 17 -17.63 -21.09 14.16
C PRO A 17 -16.34 -21.54 13.45
N VAL A 18 -15.41 -20.61 13.22
CA VAL A 18 -14.09 -20.91 12.62
C VAL A 18 -13.26 -21.89 13.46
N LEU A 19 -13.40 -21.86 14.79
CA LEU A 19 -12.69 -22.77 15.69
C LEU A 19 -13.24 -24.20 15.59
N LYS A 20 -14.55 -24.34 15.42
CA LYS A 20 -15.19 -25.65 15.18
C LYS A 20 -14.74 -26.23 13.84
N GLN A 21 -14.76 -25.41 12.78
CA GLN A 21 -14.28 -25.83 11.47
C GLN A 21 -12.79 -26.21 11.48
N LEU A 22 -11.96 -25.47 12.22
CA LEU A 22 -10.56 -25.81 12.41
C LEU A 22 -10.41 -27.16 13.13
N ALA A 23 -11.18 -27.40 14.21
CA ALA A 23 -11.15 -28.66 14.93
C ALA A 23 -11.46 -29.84 14.00
N ASP A 24 -12.49 -29.72 13.16
CA ASP A 24 -12.88 -30.76 12.21
C ASP A 24 -11.86 -30.95 11.07
N LEU A 25 -11.24 -29.85 10.61
CA LEU A 25 -10.18 -29.87 9.60
C LEU A 25 -8.92 -30.57 10.12
N VAL A 26 -8.53 -30.27 11.36
CA VAL A 26 -7.29 -30.75 11.97
C VAL A 26 -7.45 -32.18 12.49
N LYS A 27 -8.64 -32.61 12.95
CA LYS A 27 -8.90 -34.01 13.32
C LYS A 27 -8.67 -35.01 12.19
N LYS A 28 -8.80 -34.57 10.94
CA LYS A 28 -8.53 -35.38 9.75
C LYS A 28 -7.04 -35.49 9.45
N ASP A 29 -6.22 -34.62 10.02
CA ASP A 29 -4.79 -34.55 9.79
C ASP A 29 -4.04 -35.17 10.98
N GLU A 30 -3.04 -36.01 10.71
CA GLU A 30 -2.29 -36.69 11.77
C GLU A 30 -1.27 -35.78 12.48
N THR A 31 -1.16 -34.52 12.05
CA THR A 31 -0.20 -33.53 12.56
C THR A 31 -0.49 -33.07 13.99
N PHE A 32 -1.77 -32.98 14.39
CA PHE A 32 -2.17 -32.54 15.73
C PHE A 32 -3.18 -33.48 16.39
N GLU A 33 -3.01 -33.69 17.69
CA GLU A 33 -4.04 -34.23 18.57
C GLU A 33 -4.95 -33.10 19.04
N VAL A 34 -6.23 -33.11 18.67
CA VAL A 34 -7.14 -31.99 18.96
C VAL A 34 -7.91 -32.23 20.28
N GLY A 35 -7.62 -31.42 21.29
CA GLY A 35 -8.41 -31.28 22.52
C GLY A 35 -9.41 -30.14 22.38
N VAL A 36 -10.66 -30.35 22.80
CA VAL A 36 -11.70 -29.31 22.74
C VAL A 36 -12.22 -29.04 24.15
N CYS A 37 -12.02 -27.82 24.62
CA CYS A 37 -12.40 -27.38 25.97
C CYS A 37 -13.53 -26.34 25.90
N ARG A 38 -14.40 -26.31 26.90
CA ARG A 38 -15.47 -25.29 27.03
C ARG A 38 -15.05 -24.11 27.89
N SER A 39 -13.99 -24.27 28.67
CA SER A 39 -13.50 -23.25 29.59
C SER A 39 -11.97 -23.26 29.65
N LEU A 40 -11.39 -22.14 30.08
CA LEU A 40 -9.95 -22.03 30.36
C LEU A 40 -9.52 -22.94 31.53
N GLY A 41 -10.44 -23.29 32.45
CA GLY A 41 -10.15 -24.21 33.55
C GLY A 41 -9.90 -25.64 33.07
N GLU A 42 -10.67 -26.10 32.08
CA GLU A 42 -10.47 -27.42 31.45
C GLU A 42 -9.12 -27.51 30.72
N VAL A 43 -8.66 -26.42 30.10
CA VAL A 43 -7.38 -26.38 29.38
C VAL A 43 -6.22 -26.80 30.27
N HIS A 44 -6.20 -26.31 31.52
CA HIS A 44 -5.11 -26.62 32.44
C HIS A 44 -5.05 -28.11 32.82
N ALA A 45 -6.20 -28.80 32.86
CA ALA A 45 -6.24 -30.23 33.15
C ALA A 45 -5.60 -31.09 32.04
N HIS A 46 -5.41 -30.53 30.83
CA HIS A 46 -4.76 -31.22 29.72
C HIS A 46 -3.24 -31.09 29.70
N PHE A 47 -2.65 -30.15 30.46
CA PHE A 47 -1.21 -29.92 30.42
C PHE A 47 -0.45 -31.05 31.13
N THR A 48 0.50 -31.64 30.41
CA THR A 48 1.51 -32.57 30.94
C THR A 48 2.90 -32.07 30.53
N ASP A 49 3.92 -32.36 31.33
CA ASP A 49 5.29 -31.86 31.08
C ASP A 49 5.95 -32.49 29.84
N GLU A 50 5.38 -33.57 29.30
CA GLU A 50 5.96 -34.32 28.18
C GLU A 50 5.52 -33.82 26.80
N LYS A 51 4.49 -32.98 26.72
CA LYS A 51 3.87 -32.56 25.45
C LYS A 51 3.96 -31.06 25.25
N LYS A 52 3.98 -30.66 23.97
CA LYS A 52 3.80 -29.26 23.54
C LYS A 52 2.35 -29.01 23.16
N TYR A 53 1.83 -27.88 23.63
CA TYR A 53 0.43 -27.47 23.49
C TYR A 53 0.32 -26.16 22.72
N PHE A 54 -0.62 -26.11 21.79
CA PHE A 54 -1.15 -24.86 21.27
C PHE A 54 -2.50 -24.61 21.92
N VAL A 55 -2.68 -23.45 22.56
CA VAL A 55 -3.98 -23.05 23.11
C VAL A 55 -4.53 -21.94 22.25
N LEU A 56 -5.62 -22.23 21.56
CA LEU A 56 -6.29 -21.28 20.68
C LEU A 56 -7.55 -20.74 21.37
N TYR A 57 -7.62 -19.43 21.54
CA TYR A 57 -8.70 -18.74 22.24
C TYR A 57 -9.22 -17.55 21.42
N ALA A 58 -10.53 -17.44 21.26
CA ALA A 58 -11.13 -16.27 20.62
C ALA A 58 -11.38 -15.16 21.66
N VAL A 59 -11.03 -13.93 21.32
CA VAL A 59 -11.19 -12.78 22.22
C VAL A 59 -12.20 -11.86 21.57
N SER A 60 -13.44 -11.91 22.04
CA SER A 60 -14.56 -11.19 21.43
C SER A 60 -15.07 -10.04 22.30
N SER A 61 -14.73 -10.03 23.58
CA SER A 61 -15.16 -9.03 24.54
C SER A 61 -14.06 -8.64 25.53
N VAL A 62 -14.23 -7.52 26.21
CA VAL A 62 -13.30 -7.08 27.27
C VAL A 62 -13.30 -8.07 28.44
N ASP A 63 -14.43 -8.74 28.70
CA ASP A 63 -14.50 -9.76 29.74
C ASP A 63 -13.71 -11.02 29.38
N ASP A 64 -13.59 -11.36 28.09
CA ASP A 64 -12.67 -12.41 27.64
C ASP A 64 -11.22 -12.06 27.97
N LEU A 65 -10.80 -10.81 27.75
CA LEU A 65 -9.47 -10.34 28.15
C LEU A 65 -9.26 -10.47 29.67
N LYS A 66 -10.25 -10.05 30.49
CA LYS A 66 -10.16 -10.18 31.96
C LYS A 66 -10.03 -11.64 32.39
N ARG A 67 -10.73 -12.58 31.72
CA ARG A 67 -10.65 -14.03 32.00
C ARG A 67 -9.31 -14.62 31.60
N LEU A 68 -8.65 -14.08 30.58
CA LEU A 68 -7.32 -14.52 30.16
C LEU A 68 -6.24 -14.16 31.18
N VAL A 69 -6.35 -13.06 31.93
CA VAL A 69 -5.33 -12.62 32.90
C VAL A 69 -5.00 -13.67 33.98
N PRO A 70 -5.97 -14.24 34.73
CA PRO A 70 -5.65 -15.28 35.70
C PRO A 70 -5.15 -16.56 35.03
N PHE A 71 -5.66 -16.90 33.83
CA PHE A 71 -5.23 -18.08 33.09
C PHE A 71 -3.76 -17.98 32.63
N THR A 72 -3.34 -16.83 32.09
CA THR A 72 -1.95 -16.63 31.66
C THR A 72 -1.00 -16.62 32.84
N LYS A 73 -1.40 -16.07 34.00
CA LYS A 73 -0.62 -16.16 35.25
C LYS A 73 -0.41 -17.61 35.69
N MET A 74 -1.44 -18.44 35.64
CA MET A 74 -1.33 -19.86 35.98
C MET A 74 -0.45 -20.64 34.99
N THR A 75 -0.44 -20.24 33.72
CA THR A 75 0.24 -20.95 32.62
C THR A 75 1.63 -20.38 32.30
N VAL A 76 2.07 -19.32 33.00
CA VAL A 76 3.29 -18.57 32.66
C VAL A 76 4.54 -19.44 32.69
N ARG A 77 4.62 -20.41 33.61
CA ARG A 77 5.76 -21.33 33.73
C ARG A 77 5.87 -22.24 32.51
N GLN A 78 4.74 -22.78 32.04
CA GLN A 78 4.69 -23.66 30.87
C GLN A 78 4.96 -22.87 29.57
N ILE A 79 4.52 -21.61 29.50
CA ILE A 79 4.86 -20.71 28.37
C ILE A 79 6.37 -20.43 28.35
N ALA A 80 6.96 -20.10 29.50
CA ALA A 80 8.40 -19.84 29.65
C ALA A 80 9.27 -21.04 29.25
N GLN A 81 8.81 -22.25 29.56
CA GLN A 81 9.47 -23.51 29.17
C GLN A 81 9.23 -23.88 27.70
N GLY A 82 8.37 -23.17 26.97
CA GLY A 82 8.02 -23.48 25.59
C GLY A 82 7.12 -24.72 25.44
N HIS A 83 6.52 -25.18 26.54
CA HIS A 83 5.54 -26.28 26.53
C HIS A 83 4.16 -25.79 26.05
N VAL A 84 3.83 -24.52 26.28
CA VAL A 84 2.53 -23.95 25.86
C VAL A 84 2.77 -22.72 24.98
N ALA A 85 2.12 -22.69 23.82
CA ALA A 85 2.03 -21.52 22.96
C ALA A 85 0.57 -21.04 22.86
N LEU A 86 0.31 -19.83 23.35
CA LEU A 86 -1.02 -19.23 23.29
C LEU A 86 -1.22 -18.50 21.96
N VAL A 87 -2.36 -18.71 21.31
CA VAL A 87 -2.77 -18.03 20.08
C VAL A 87 -4.14 -17.40 20.28
N ALA A 88 -4.25 -16.09 20.01
CA ALA A 88 -5.50 -15.37 20.13
C ALA A 88 -6.13 -15.12 18.76
N LEU A 89 -7.41 -15.44 18.61
CA LEU A 89 -8.24 -14.87 17.54
C LEU A 89 -8.86 -13.58 18.04
N ASN A 90 -8.23 -12.45 17.75
CA ASN A 90 -8.72 -11.15 18.18
C ASN A 90 -9.93 -10.72 17.33
N ARG A 91 -11.09 -10.58 17.99
CA ARG A 91 -12.30 -9.98 17.43
C ARG A 91 -12.67 -8.67 18.09
N LEU A 92 -11.90 -8.23 19.08
CA LEU A 92 -12.08 -6.93 19.67
C LEU A 92 -11.72 -5.86 18.64
N GLY A 93 -12.65 -4.94 18.41
CA GLY A 93 -12.40 -3.69 17.69
C GLY A 93 -11.57 -2.67 18.48
N LEU A 94 -10.82 -3.11 19.50
CA LEU A 94 -9.94 -2.26 20.28
C LEU A 94 -8.55 -2.23 19.63
N GLU A 95 -8.10 -1.04 19.25
CA GLU A 95 -6.81 -0.81 18.60
C GLU A 95 -5.62 -1.41 19.38
N ASN A 96 -5.67 -1.35 20.72
CA ASN A 96 -4.61 -1.84 21.60
C ASN A 96 -4.73 -3.32 22.01
N ALA A 97 -5.80 -4.04 21.61
CA ALA A 97 -5.98 -5.43 22.02
C ALA A 97 -4.83 -6.37 21.61
N PRO A 98 -4.25 -6.28 20.40
CA PRO A 98 -3.10 -7.11 20.02
C PRO A 98 -1.89 -6.88 20.92
N MET A 99 -1.61 -5.63 21.29
CA MET A 99 -0.50 -5.28 22.17
C MET A 99 -0.69 -5.87 23.57
N ILE A 100 -1.90 -5.76 24.13
CA ILE A 100 -2.23 -6.32 25.45
C ILE A 100 -2.06 -7.84 25.43
N LEU A 101 -2.61 -8.54 24.43
CA LEU A 101 -2.48 -9.99 24.31
C LEU A 101 -1.03 -10.43 24.15
N LYS A 102 -0.22 -9.71 23.36
CA LYS A 102 1.22 -9.97 23.26
C LYS A 102 1.93 -9.78 24.61
N ALA A 103 1.61 -8.72 25.35
CA ALA A 103 2.15 -8.48 26.69
C ALA A 103 1.76 -9.58 27.69
N MET A 104 0.63 -10.25 27.49
CA MET A 104 0.18 -11.41 28.28
C MET A 104 0.88 -12.73 27.92
N GLY A 105 1.80 -12.73 26.95
CA GLY A 105 2.56 -13.91 26.54
C GLY A 105 1.97 -14.70 25.37
N PHE A 106 1.04 -14.12 24.60
CA PHE A 106 0.54 -14.77 23.39
C PHE A 106 1.63 -14.86 22.30
N ALA A 107 1.88 -16.08 21.83
CA ALA A 107 2.82 -16.33 20.74
C ALA A 107 2.34 -15.68 19.44
N ASP A 108 1.03 -15.66 19.20
CA ASP A 108 0.43 -15.03 18.03
C ASP A 108 -0.94 -14.42 18.31
N VAL A 109 -1.26 -13.33 17.61
CA VAL A 109 -2.56 -12.65 17.66
C VAL A 109 -3.03 -12.42 16.24
N ILE A 110 -4.20 -12.97 15.94
CA ILE A 110 -4.75 -13.08 14.59
C ILE A 110 -6.02 -12.25 14.54
N SER A 111 -6.09 -11.27 13.64
CA SER A 111 -7.34 -10.56 13.38
C SER A 111 -8.37 -11.52 12.79
N SER A 112 -9.51 -11.64 13.45
CA SER A 112 -10.54 -12.63 13.12
C SER A 112 -11.47 -12.23 11.97
N VAL A 113 -11.41 -10.97 11.52
CA VAL A 113 -12.39 -10.39 10.58
C VAL A 113 -12.41 -11.13 9.23
N SER A 114 -11.37 -11.89 8.89
CA SER A 114 -11.24 -12.52 7.56
C SER A 114 -10.61 -13.91 7.53
N ILE A 115 -10.16 -14.49 8.65
CA ILE A 115 -9.39 -15.73 8.60
C ILE A 115 -10.29 -16.99 8.48
N LYS A 116 -10.09 -17.75 7.40
CA LYS A 116 -10.70 -19.09 7.21
C LYS A 116 -9.95 -20.14 8.05
N ALA A 117 -10.62 -21.25 8.37
CA ALA A 117 -10.02 -22.36 9.13
C ALA A 117 -8.74 -22.92 8.48
N THR A 118 -8.66 -22.95 7.15
CA THR A 118 -7.47 -23.39 6.40
C THR A 118 -6.28 -22.44 6.58
N GLY A 119 -6.51 -21.12 6.57
CA GLY A 119 -5.47 -20.12 6.84
C GLY A 119 -4.97 -20.20 8.28
N LEU A 120 -5.88 -20.44 9.23
CA LEU A 120 -5.55 -20.62 10.64
C LEU A 120 -4.70 -21.88 10.86
N ARG A 121 -5.02 -22.99 10.18
CA ARG A 121 -4.20 -24.22 10.19
C ARG A 121 -2.77 -23.96 9.71
N ARG A 122 -2.59 -23.34 8.54
CA ARG A 122 -1.24 -23.03 8.01
C ARG A 122 -0.42 -22.19 8.99
N ARG A 123 -1.08 -21.25 9.67
CA ARG A 123 -0.43 -20.40 10.67
C ARG A 123 0.01 -21.19 11.90
N LEU A 124 -0.81 -22.14 12.37
CA LEU A 124 -0.43 -23.07 13.44
C LEU A 124 0.72 -24.00 13.05
N GLU A 125 0.75 -24.48 11.80
CA GLU A 125 1.85 -25.28 11.25
C GLU A 125 3.17 -24.48 11.24
N SER A 126 3.13 -23.22 10.77
CA SER A 126 4.29 -22.32 10.79
C SER A 126 4.80 -22.03 12.21
N LEU A 127 3.91 -21.73 13.16
CA LEU A 127 4.27 -21.56 14.57
C LEU A 127 4.88 -22.85 15.16
N SER A 128 4.36 -23.99 14.75
CA SER A 128 4.88 -25.31 15.09
C SER A 128 6.32 -25.54 14.66
N GLU A 129 6.65 -25.15 13.43
CA GLU A 129 8.02 -25.23 12.94
C GLU A 129 8.95 -24.32 13.74
N LEU A 130 8.51 -23.09 14.05
CA LEU A 130 9.29 -22.14 14.85
C LEU A 130 9.58 -22.66 16.26
N LEU A 131 8.60 -23.28 16.92
CA LEU A 131 8.77 -23.86 18.26
C LEU A 131 9.58 -25.16 18.29
N ASN A 132 9.78 -25.80 17.14
CA ASN A 132 10.56 -27.03 17.03
C ASN A 132 11.98 -26.81 16.54
N ARG A 133 12.36 -25.59 16.16
CA ARG A 133 13.77 -25.30 15.93
C ARG A 133 14.50 -25.54 17.25
N PRO A 134 15.49 -26.47 17.29
CA PRO A 134 16.29 -26.67 18.49
C PRO A 134 16.83 -25.31 18.89
N ARG A 135 16.51 -24.88 20.11
CA ARG A 135 17.01 -23.62 20.67
C ARG A 135 18.53 -23.77 20.60
N GLN A 136 19.19 -23.10 19.66
CA GLN A 136 20.65 -23.13 19.58
C GLN A 136 21.15 -22.62 20.93
N GLU A 137 21.73 -23.52 21.74
CA GLU A 137 22.16 -23.29 23.12
C GLU A 137 23.30 -22.26 23.24
N ASN A 138 23.73 -21.63 22.15
CA ASN A 138 24.85 -20.66 22.11
C ASN A 138 24.43 -19.19 22.26
N VAL A 139 23.33 -18.92 22.94
CA VAL A 139 23.06 -17.56 23.45
C VAL A 139 22.80 -17.72 24.93
N ASP A 140 23.67 -17.16 25.77
CA ASP A 140 23.55 -17.07 27.23
C ASP A 140 22.13 -16.65 27.63
N GLN A 141 21.25 -17.63 27.80
CA GLN A 141 19.91 -17.41 28.33
C GLN A 141 20.03 -17.48 29.84
N LYS A 142 20.20 -16.30 30.45
CA LYS A 142 19.91 -16.09 31.87
C LYS A 142 18.59 -16.78 32.23
N PRO A 143 18.52 -17.44 33.40
CA PRO A 143 17.35 -18.21 33.82
C PRO A 143 16.08 -17.37 33.78
N VAL A 144 15.04 -17.88 33.11
CA VAL A 144 13.75 -17.19 32.89
C VAL A 144 13.03 -16.86 34.21
N ALA A 145 13.41 -17.49 35.32
CA ALA A 145 12.91 -17.17 36.66
C ALA A 145 13.40 -15.80 37.18
N GLU A 146 14.63 -15.38 36.84
CA GLU A 146 15.09 -14.00 37.09
C GLU A 146 14.50 -13.03 36.07
N SER A 147 14.21 -13.48 34.84
CA SER A 147 13.51 -12.66 33.85
C SER A 147 12.06 -12.36 34.22
N ALA A 148 11.36 -13.20 34.98
CA ALA A 148 10.01 -12.87 35.45
C ALA A 148 10.00 -11.72 36.48
N GLN A 149 11.09 -11.54 37.25
CA GLN A 149 11.28 -10.41 38.16
C GLN A 149 11.99 -9.21 37.48
N GLN A 150 12.77 -9.44 36.41
CA GLN A 150 13.31 -8.39 35.53
C GLN A 150 12.36 -7.95 34.39
N LEU A 151 11.21 -8.60 34.22
CA LEU A 151 10.15 -8.24 33.26
C LEU A 151 9.27 -7.08 33.73
N VAL A 152 9.54 -6.55 34.93
CA VAL A 152 9.18 -5.17 35.28
C VAL A 152 10.45 -4.32 35.31
N SER A 153 11.33 -4.50 34.31
CA SER A 153 12.05 -3.35 33.80
C SER A 153 10.94 -2.35 33.44
N PRO A 154 10.92 -1.14 34.03
CA PRO A 154 9.87 -0.17 33.71
C PRO A 154 9.76 -0.11 32.20
N LEU A 155 8.54 -0.30 31.68
CA LEU A 155 8.25 -0.14 30.26
C LEU A 155 8.98 1.14 29.83
N ARG A 156 10.05 1.00 29.04
CA ARG A 156 10.84 2.16 28.66
C ARG A 156 9.93 3.05 27.86
N GLU A 157 9.52 4.14 28.48
CA GLU A 157 8.51 5.03 27.94
C GLU A 157 9.07 5.76 26.74
N ILE A 158 8.21 6.00 25.76
CA ILE A 158 8.51 6.88 24.64
C ILE A 158 7.99 8.26 25.08
N HIS A 159 8.92 9.17 25.35
CA HIS A 159 8.59 10.55 25.71
C HIS A 159 8.43 11.36 24.44
N VAL A 160 7.18 11.71 24.12
CA VAL A 160 6.90 12.58 22.98
C VAL A 160 7.15 14.03 23.39
N LEU A 161 8.16 14.66 22.80
CA LEU A 161 8.55 16.05 23.02
C LEU A 161 7.85 16.99 22.05
N GLU A 162 7.87 18.29 22.37
CA GLU A 162 7.36 19.35 21.50
C GLU A 162 7.93 19.26 20.08
N PRO A 163 7.12 19.52 19.04
CA PRO A 163 7.55 19.46 17.64
C PRO A 163 8.74 20.36 17.33
N LEU A 164 9.52 19.99 16.31
CA LEU A 164 10.60 20.85 15.82
C LEU A 164 10.05 22.08 15.09
N THR A 165 10.77 23.19 15.20
CA THR A 165 10.42 24.46 14.52
C THR A 165 11.36 24.79 13.36
N ILE A 166 12.31 23.91 13.06
CA ILE A 166 13.30 24.13 11.99
C ILE A 166 12.67 23.93 10.61
N ALA A 167 13.03 24.78 9.64
CA ALA A 167 12.51 24.67 8.28
C ALA A 167 12.95 23.36 7.60
N SER A 168 14.05 22.76 8.05
CA SER A 168 14.57 21.46 7.56
C SER A 168 13.91 20.22 8.17
N ASP A 169 12.88 20.37 9.01
CA ASP A 169 12.12 19.21 9.50
C ASP A 169 11.38 18.54 8.33
N CYS A 170 11.62 17.24 8.16
CA CYS A 170 11.10 16.42 7.07
C CYS A 170 10.83 14.97 7.51
N TRP A 171 10.81 14.72 8.82
CA TRP A 171 10.57 13.40 9.39
C TRP A 171 9.21 13.35 10.07
N LEU A 172 8.49 12.23 9.90
CA LEU A 172 7.16 12.04 10.46
C LEU A 172 7.08 10.66 11.12
N LEU A 173 6.65 10.64 12.39
CA LEU A 173 6.27 9.43 13.10
C LEU A 173 4.77 9.17 12.86
N ARG A 174 4.38 8.04 12.28
CA ARG A 174 2.95 7.77 12.02
C ARG A 174 2.22 7.41 13.31
N SER A 175 2.81 6.54 14.10
CA SER A 175 2.28 6.06 15.37
C SER A 175 3.38 5.95 16.41
N ASN A 176 3.04 6.09 17.69
CA ASN A 176 3.98 5.81 18.78
C ASN A 176 4.50 4.36 18.76
N GLN A 177 3.77 3.44 18.11
CA GLN A 177 4.17 2.04 17.95
C GLN A 177 5.32 1.85 16.93
N ASP A 178 5.59 2.86 16.11
CA ASP A 178 6.68 2.84 15.12
C ASP A 178 8.06 3.00 15.77
N ALA A 179 8.11 3.38 17.04
CA ALA A 179 9.30 3.31 17.86
C ALA A 179 9.15 2.17 18.87
N LYS A 180 10.08 1.22 18.86
CA LYS A 180 10.07 0.11 19.83
C LYS A 180 11.46 -0.40 20.10
N LYS A 181 11.65 -0.94 21.31
CA LYS A 181 12.89 -1.63 21.66
C LYS A 181 12.75 -3.12 21.36
N ILE A 182 13.63 -3.65 20.52
CA ILE A 182 13.71 -5.08 20.18
C ILE A 182 15.06 -5.59 20.69
N LYS A 183 15.03 -6.48 21.70
CA LYS A 183 16.21 -6.88 22.48
C LYS A 183 16.86 -5.64 23.11
N ASP A 184 18.10 -5.33 22.73
CA ASP A 184 18.86 -4.16 23.19
C ASP A 184 19.00 -3.05 22.14
N GLN A 185 18.22 -3.12 21.06
CA GLN A 185 18.25 -2.11 20.00
C GLN A 185 16.89 -1.43 19.90
N TRP A 186 16.92 -0.11 19.78
CA TRP A 186 15.76 0.66 19.37
C TRP A 186 15.61 0.55 17.86
N VAL A 187 14.38 0.33 17.43
CA VAL A 187 13.93 0.36 16.05
C VAL A 187 12.91 1.49 15.95
N VAL A 188 13.23 2.50 15.16
CA VAL A 188 12.37 3.67 14.92
C VAL A 188 12.05 3.73 13.44
N ASN A 189 10.78 3.62 13.09
CA ASN A 189 10.30 3.78 11.71
C ASN A 189 9.78 5.20 11.52
N LEU A 190 10.32 5.92 10.54
CA LEU A 190 9.87 7.27 10.20
C LEU A 190 9.53 7.36 8.71
N MET A 191 8.53 8.16 8.38
CA MET A 191 8.38 8.65 7.03
C MET A 191 9.32 9.84 6.81
N GLY A 192 9.92 9.91 5.64
CA GLY A 192 10.81 10.99 5.25
C GLY A 192 11.17 10.88 3.77
N PRO A 193 12.06 11.76 3.27
CA PRO A 193 12.42 11.80 1.85
C PRO A 193 12.89 10.44 1.35
N GLY A 194 12.27 9.90 0.30
CA GLY A 194 12.61 8.58 -0.25
C GLY A 194 14.01 8.53 -0.88
N PRO A 195 14.55 7.34 -1.18
CA PRO A 195 15.85 7.16 -1.83
C PRO A 195 16.11 7.98 -3.11
N PRO A 196 15.10 8.30 -3.96
CA PRO A 196 15.29 9.20 -5.09
C PRO A 196 15.65 10.64 -4.70
N ALA A 197 15.21 11.12 -3.53
CA ALA A 197 15.51 12.47 -3.04
C ALA A 197 16.90 12.58 -2.40
N GLY A 198 17.39 11.49 -1.81
CA GLY A 198 18.69 11.48 -1.14
C GLY A 198 19.09 10.11 -0.61
N HIS A 199 20.30 10.01 -0.09
CA HIS A 199 20.86 8.76 0.42
C HIS A 199 21.68 8.99 1.70
N TRP A 200 21.88 7.92 2.46
CA TRP A 200 22.70 7.94 3.67
C TRP A 200 24.15 7.56 3.34
N GLU A 201 25.08 8.45 3.62
CA GLU A 201 26.53 8.25 3.52
C GLU A 201 27.17 8.11 4.90
N ARG A 202 28.24 7.33 5.02
CA ARG A 202 28.99 7.19 6.27
C ARG A 202 29.83 8.45 6.53
N ARG A 203 29.72 9.03 7.74
CA ARG A 203 30.53 10.19 8.14
C ARG A 203 31.92 9.73 8.59
N ASN A 204 32.96 10.06 7.82
CA ASN A 204 34.33 9.57 8.05
C ASN A 204 35.12 10.30 9.17
N ARG A 205 34.54 11.31 9.83
CA ARG A 205 35.31 12.28 10.64
C ARG A 205 35.09 12.23 12.15
N GLU A 206 34.23 11.37 12.67
CA GLU A 206 34.02 11.28 14.12
C GLU A 206 34.84 10.14 14.74
N PRO A 207 35.43 10.37 15.94
CA PRO A 207 36.12 9.32 16.67
C PRO A 207 35.12 8.18 16.92
N VAL A 208 35.48 7.00 16.41
CA VAL A 208 34.70 5.77 16.58
C VAL A 208 34.45 5.58 18.07
N VAL A 209 33.18 5.66 18.49
CA VAL A 209 32.80 5.24 19.83
C VAL A 209 33.24 3.77 19.96
N PRO A 210 34.01 3.40 21.01
CA PRO A 210 34.68 2.10 21.08
C PRO A 210 33.74 0.87 21.04
N ASP A 211 32.43 1.08 21.17
CA ASP A 211 31.41 0.03 20.97
C ASP A 211 31.06 -0.05 19.47
N GLY A 212 31.82 -0.90 18.74
CA GLY A 212 32.01 -0.91 17.28
C GLY A 212 30.79 -1.04 16.35
N ASP A 213 29.57 -0.98 16.87
CA ASP A 213 28.31 -1.02 16.10
C ASP A 213 27.68 0.37 15.84
N ASN A 214 28.16 1.44 16.50
CA ASN A 214 27.60 2.78 16.34
C ASN A 214 28.40 3.61 15.33
N MET A 215 27.90 3.68 14.09
CA MET A 215 28.43 4.57 13.05
C MET A 215 27.54 5.79 12.86
N ALA A 216 28.13 6.93 12.51
CA ALA A 216 27.39 8.12 12.10
C ALA A 216 27.09 8.08 10.60
N TRP A 217 25.82 8.27 10.25
CA TRP A 217 25.31 8.31 8.87
C TRP A 217 24.74 9.69 8.60
N GLU A 218 25.22 10.36 7.56
CA GLU A 218 24.74 11.66 7.11
C GLU A 218 23.80 11.48 5.92
N TRP A 219 22.59 12.02 6.01
CA TRP A 219 21.66 12.08 4.88
C TRP A 219 22.10 13.18 3.92
N ARG A 220 22.27 12.83 2.65
CA ARG A 220 22.65 13.75 1.58
C ARG A 220 21.62 13.77 0.46
N PRO A 221 21.13 14.95 0.06
CA PRO A 221 20.26 15.05 -1.10
C PRO A 221 21.02 14.64 -2.36
N ASN A 222 20.33 13.97 -3.29
CA ASN A 222 20.92 13.54 -4.57
C ASN A 222 21.20 14.74 -5.50
N ASP A 223 20.38 15.80 -5.40
CA ASP A 223 20.61 17.07 -6.10
C ASP A 223 20.88 18.16 -5.07
N ALA A 224 22.10 18.71 -5.09
CA ALA A 224 22.51 19.79 -4.20
C ALA A 224 21.68 21.07 -4.38
N LYS A 225 20.93 21.21 -5.49
CA LYS A 225 20.02 22.33 -5.74
C LYS A 225 18.62 22.10 -5.17
N ASP A 226 18.28 20.86 -4.81
CA ASP A 226 16.96 20.52 -4.30
C ASP A 226 16.88 20.79 -2.79
N GLY A 227 16.71 22.07 -2.44
CA GLY A 227 16.50 22.54 -1.07
C GLY A 227 15.11 22.21 -0.51
N THR A 228 14.36 21.30 -1.12
CA THR A 228 12.98 20.97 -0.74
C THR A 228 12.90 20.40 0.68
N PHE A 229 13.84 19.53 1.06
CA PHE A 229 13.78 18.83 2.34
C PHE A 229 14.72 19.43 3.39
N VAL A 230 15.92 19.83 2.98
CA VAL A 230 16.98 20.30 3.86
C VAL A 230 17.55 21.62 3.33
N GLU A 231 17.72 22.59 4.24
CA GLU A 231 18.30 23.89 3.92
C GLU A 231 19.77 23.78 3.48
N PRO A 232 20.26 24.69 2.62
CA PRO A 232 21.66 24.70 2.20
C PRO A 232 22.64 24.72 3.38
N GLY A 233 23.60 23.80 3.39
CA GLY A 233 24.58 23.65 4.47
C GLY A 233 24.06 22.89 5.70
N GLY A 234 22.82 22.42 5.66
CA GLY A 234 22.23 21.53 6.65
C GLY A 234 22.37 20.06 6.30
N SER A 235 22.38 19.19 7.31
CA SER A 235 22.29 17.74 7.13
C SER A 235 21.69 17.03 8.34
N TRP A 236 20.99 15.92 8.07
CA TRP A 236 20.50 15.02 9.12
C TRP A 236 21.53 13.95 9.38
N ILE A 237 21.85 13.69 10.65
CA ILE A 237 22.86 12.73 11.06
C ILE A 237 22.27 11.72 12.03
N PHE A 238 22.39 10.45 11.70
CA PHE A 238 21.93 9.33 12.52
C PHE A 238 23.10 8.55 13.12
N GLN A 239 23.06 8.25 14.41
CA GLN A 239 24.03 7.41 15.12
C GLN A 239 23.47 5.99 15.33
N GLY A 240 24.00 5.02 14.58
CA GLY A 240 23.59 3.61 14.65
C GLY A 240 24.00 2.78 13.43
N LYS A 241 23.18 1.78 13.11
CA LYS A 241 23.29 1.01 11.86
C LYS A 241 22.85 1.88 10.68
N ARG A 242 23.26 1.53 9.46
CA ARG A 242 22.82 2.25 8.26
C ARG A 242 21.29 2.26 8.19
N PRO A 243 20.65 3.43 8.05
CA PRO A 243 19.20 3.47 7.86
C PRO A 243 18.79 2.69 6.61
N LEU A 244 17.74 1.87 6.75
CA LEU A 244 17.20 1.05 5.66
C LEU A 244 15.87 1.64 5.20
N PHE A 245 15.63 1.66 3.90
CA PHE A 245 14.32 2.05 3.36
C PHE A 245 13.52 0.80 3.00
N ALA A 246 12.34 0.63 3.59
CA ALA A 246 11.44 -0.49 3.32
C ALA A 246 9.98 -0.10 3.58
N GLU A 247 9.05 -0.64 2.80
CA GLU A 247 7.61 -0.43 2.97
C GLU A 247 7.22 1.06 3.11
N PHE A 248 7.87 1.94 2.33
CA PHE A 248 7.67 3.41 2.36
C PHE A 248 8.14 4.14 3.63
N HIS A 249 8.97 3.50 4.47
CA HIS A 249 9.53 4.08 5.69
C HIS A 249 11.05 3.92 5.76
N TRP A 250 11.69 4.84 6.48
CA TRP A 250 13.08 4.69 6.92
C TRP A 250 13.11 3.99 8.28
N ILE A 251 13.91 2.93 8.37
CA ILE A 251 14.10 2.10 9.56
C ILE A 251 15.46 2.47 10.17
N PHE A 252 15.41 3.07 11.35
CA PHE A 252 16.58 3.46 12.14
C PHE A 252 16.82 2.45 13.25
N ILE A 253 18.00 1.84 13.31
CA ILE A 253 18.34 0.80 14.28
C ILE A 253 19.60 1.18 15.04
N SER A 254 19.53 1.28 16.37
CA SER A 254 20.68 1.62 17.21
C SER A 254 20.48 1.17 18.66
N LYS A 255 21.57 0.86 19.37
CA LYS A 255 21.52 0.70 20.85
C LYS A 255 21.29 2.04 21.54
N LEU A 256 21.90 3.10 20.99
CA LEU A 256 21.83 4.48 21.46
C LEU A 256 21.32 5.36 20.28
N PRO A 257 20.04 5.24 19.90
CA PRO A 257 19.49 5.96 18.76
C PRO A 257 19.59 7.46 18.97
N LYS A 258 20.25 8.16 18.04
CA LYS A 258 20.27 9.62 17.97
C LYS A 258 20.12 10.05 16.51
N LEU A 259 19.07 10.83 16.20
CA LEU A 259 18.89 11.48 14.91
C LEU A 259 18.84 12.99 15.14
N SER A 260 19.82 13.71 14.60
CA SER A 260 20.02 15.14 14.86
C SER A 260 20.18 15.92 13.57
N TYR A 261 19.72 17.17 13.58
CA TYR A 261 19.95 18.10 12.49
C TYR A 261 21.17 18.97 12.78
N PHE A 262 22.06 19.06 11.80
CA PHE A 262 23.24 19.91 11.82
C PHE A 262 23.11 21.02 10.78
N LEU A 263 23.57 22.23 11.12
CA LEU A 263 23.67 23.35 10.19
C LEU A 263 25.04 23.99 10.31
N GLY A 264 25.79 24.05 9.21
CA GLY A 264 27.17 24.58 9.23
C GLY A 264 28.11 23.80 10.15
N GLY A 265 27.85 22.49 10.33
CA GLY A 265 28.64 21.61 11.21
C GLY A 265 28.29 21.71 12.71
N LYS A 266 27.35 22.59 13.10
CA LYS A 266 26.86 22.70 14.48
C LYS A 266 25.56 21.91 14.65
N GLU A 267 25.46 21.11 15.70
CA GLU A 267 24.22 20.43 16.08
C GLU A 267 23.18 21.46 16.52
N ILE A 268 22.00 21.45 15.89
CA ILE A 268 20.92 22.40 16.15
C ILE A 268 19.86 21.78 17.05
N CYS A 269 19.41 20.56 16.73
CA CYS A 269 18.40 19.86 17.50
C CYS A 269 18.39 18.35 17.25
N ASP A 270 17.84 17.61 18.21
CA ASP A 270 17.53 16.19 18.09
C ASP A 270 16.06 15.98 17.71
N TYR A 271 15.84 15.11 16.71
CA TYR A 271 14.52 14.56 16.40
C TYR A 271 14.17 13.40 17.32
N PHE A 272 15.12 12.47 17.55
CA PHE A 272 15.02 11.52 18.65
C PHE A 272 16.38 11.27 19.29
N THR A 273 16.38 11.00 20.60
CA THR A 273 17.57 10.68 21.40
C THR A 273 17.18 9.88 22.64
N LEU A 274 18.13 9.21 23.29
CA LEU A 274 17.87 8.61 24.61
C LEU A 274 18.03 9.63 25.73
N THR A 275 17.14 9.57 26.72
CA THR A 275 17.32 10.30 27.99
C THR A 275 18.38 9.64 28.85
N GLU A 276 18.81 10.32 29.93
CA GLU A 276 19.73 9.77 30.93
C GLU A 276 19.18 8.48 31.57
N ASP A 277 17.85 8.37 31.69
CA ASP A 277 17.16 7.17 32.19
C ASP A 277 17.05 6.03 31.16
N GLY A 278 17.55 6.24 29.94
CA GLY A 278 17.52 5.26 28.85
C GLY A 278 16.15 5.07 28.18
N ASN A 279 15.24 6.02 28.39
CA ASN A 279 13.97 6.15 27.67
C ASN A 279 14.20 6.85 26.31
N LEU A 280 13.32 6.62 25.33
CA LEU A 280 13.43 7.26 24.03
C LEU A 280 12.62 8.56 24.03
N SER A 281 13.29 9.70 23.87
CA SER A 281 12.65 10.98 23.60
C SER A 281 12.53 11.19 22.10
N ILE A 282 11.32 11.41 21.58
CA ILE A 282 11.05 11.64 20.16
C ILE A 282 10.20 12.89 19.98
N ARG A 283 10.51 13.73 18.99
CA ARG A 283 9.75 14.92 18.66
C ARG A 283 8.41 14.54 18.03
N ALA A 284 7.33 15.23 18.42
CA ALA A 284 6.06 15.14 17.70
C ALA A 284 6.17 15.74 16.29
N ASN A 285 5.27 15.33 15.40
CA ASN A 285 5.25 15.79 14.01
C ASN A 285 4.98 17.30 13.93
N SER A 286 5.94 18.06 13.41
CA SER A 286 5.77 19.51 13.20
C SER A 286 4.83 19.82 12.05
N GLU A 287 4.21 21.00 12.08
CA GLU A 287 3.44 21.52 10.95
C GLU A 287 4.30 21.69 9.68
N ILE A 288 5.61 21.88 9.83
CA ILE A 288 6.57 21.97 8.73
C ILE A 288 6.70 20.61 8.04
N ALA A 289 6.96 19.55 8.81
CA ALA A 289 7.05 18.19 8.27
C ALA A 289 5.72 17.74 7.65
N LYS A 290 4.59 18.04 8.29
CA LYS A 290 3.25 17.77 7.73
C LYS A 290 3.02 18.52 6.41
N LYS A 291 3.43 19.79 6.29
CA LYS A 291 3.35 20.54 5.03
C LYS A 291 4.23 19.96 3.92
N LYS A 292 5.38 19.35 4.27
CA LYS A 292 6.27 18.66 3.31
C LYS A 292 5.78 17.26 2.92
N TRP A 293 4.76 16.74 3.59
CA TRP A 293 4.23 15.40 3.33
C TRP A 293 3.98 15.08 1.84
N PRO A 294 3.36 15.96 1.02
CA PRO A 294 3.16 15.67 -0.40
C PRO A 294 4.46 15.45 -1.17
N ALA A 295 5.51 16.23 -0.86
CA ALA A 295 6.83 16.09 -1.48
C ALA A 295 7.55 14.81 -1.00
N ILE A 296 7.45 14.50 0.30
CA ILE A 296 7.93 13.24 0.87
C ILE A 296 7.28 12.07 0.13
N HIS A 297 5.95 12.05 0.05
CA HIS A 297 5.20 11.00 -0.62
C HIS A 297 5.55 10.87 -2.10
N ALA A 298 5.67 11.98 -2.83
CA ALA A 298 6.08 11.98 -4.23
C ALA A 298 7.49 11.38 -4.41
N SER A 299 8.43 11.71 -3.52
CA SER A 299 9.80 11.18 -3.57
C SER A 299 9.84 9.66 -3.36
N ILE A 300 8.98 9.14 -2.49
CA ILE A 300 8.84 7.71 -2.21
C ILE A 300 8.26 6.96 -3.43
N LEU A 301 7.20 7.50 -4.04
CA LEU A 301 6.54 6.84 -5.18
C LEU A 301 7.38 6.85 -6.46
N ASN A 302 8.27 7.83 -6.64
CA ASN A 302 9.14 7.89 -7.82
C ASN A 302 10.17 6.77 -7.89
N GLU A 303 10.52 6.11 -6.78
CA GLU A 303 11.44 4.96 -6.74
C GLU A 303 10.89 3.75 -7.52
N TYR A 304 9.56 3.64 -7.62
CA TYR A 304 8.89 2.55 -8.30
C TYR A 304 8.81 2.73 -9.83
N ARG A 305 9.47 3.77 -10.37
CA ARG A 305 9.73 3.92 -11.82
C ARG A 305 11.15 3.38 -12.15
N VAL A 306 11.29 2.06 -12.28
CA VAL A 306 12.49 1.41 -12.87
C VAL A 306 12.29 1.31 -14.40
N GLY A 307 13.21 1.65 -15.31
CA GLY A 307 14.53 2.25 -15.27
C GLY A 307 14.99 2.50 -16.73
N VAL A 308 15.91 3.43 -16.98
CA VAL A 308 16.61 3.56 -18.29
C VAL A 308 18.09 3.90 -18.05
N GLN A 309 18.97 3.18 -18.76
CA GLN A 309 20.43 3.18 -18.64
C GLN A 309 21.10 4.54 -18.90
N LYS A 310 22.24 4.72 -18.23
CA LYS A 310 23.17 5.86 -18.36
C LYS A 310 23.78 5.95 -19.76
N PHE A 311 23.97 7.18 -20.25
CA PHE A 311 24.97 7.51 -21.27
C PHE A 311 25.94 8.57 -20.74
N GLU A 312 27.22 8.38 -21.09
CA GLU A 312 28.38 9.16 -20.66
C GLU A 312 28.61 10.44 -21.49
N ASN A 313 29.35 11.37 -20.85
CA ASN A 313 30.18 12.48 -21.37
C ASN A 313 29.60 13.91 -21.53
N ASN A 314 30.04 14.75 -20.58
CA ASN A 314 30.47 16.16 -20.65
C ASN A 314 29.75 17.15 -21.58
N SER A 315 28.73 17.85 -21.04
CA SER A 315 28.45 19.29 -21.25
C SER A 315 27.33 19.80 -20.31
N PRO A 316 27.23 21.12 -20.03
CA PRO A 316 26.42 21.67 -18.93
C PRO A 316 24.91 21.57 -19.17
N VAL A 317 24.18 21.18 -18.12
CA VAL A 317 22.74 20.87 -18.14
C VAL A 317 21.88 22.12 -18.42
N ARG A 318 21.15 22.07 -19.53
CA ARG A 318 19.94 22.85 -19.86
C ARG A 318 18.80 21.88 -20.10
N PHE A 319 17.59 22.18 -19.62
CA PHE A 319 16.40 21.37 -19.90
C PHE A 319 15.71 21.85 -21.18
N PHE A 320 15.59 21.00 -22.20
CA PHE A 320 14.71 21.20 -23.35
C PHE A 320 13.96 19.90 -23.68
N LYS A 321 12.69 20.02 -24.07
CA LYS A 321 11.95 19.02 -24.86
C LYS A 321 12.07 19.44 -26.32
N ASN A 322 12.50 18.51 -27.19
CA ASN A 322 12.71 18.76 -28.60
C ASN A 322 11.37 18.64 -29.37
N THR A 323 10.86 19.73 -29.93
CA THR A 323 10.06 19.76 -31.17
C THR A 323 10.17 21.15 -31.80
N GLU A 324 10.71 21.19 -33.01
CA GLU A 324 10.78 22.38 -33.87
C GLU A 324 9.42 22.83 -34.43
N ASN A 325 9.39 24.13 -34.74
CA ASN A 325 8.66 24.87 -35.77
C ASN A 325 7.23 25.42 -35.55
N LYS A 326 7.25 26.75 -35.35
CA LYS A 326 6.51 27.84 -36.03
C LYS A 326 5.01 28.03 -35.77
N GLY A 327 4.70 29.14 -35.09
CA GLY A 327 4.03 30.24 -35.80
C GLY A 327 2.88 30.97 -35.08
N ARG A 328 3.06 32.29 -34.99
CA ARG A 328 2.08 33.41 -34.97
C ARG A 328 1.33 33.79 -33.67
N GLN A 329 1.62 35.02 -33.27
CA GLN A 329 0.93 35.90 -32.33
C GLN A 329 -0.52 36.19 -32.76
N ILE A 330 -1.44 36.31 -31.79
CA ILE A 330 -2.53 37.32 -31.79
C ILE A 330 -2.80 37.77 -30.34
N ASN A 331 -2.83 39.09 -30.13
CA ASN A 331 -3.21 39.81 -28.92
C ASN A 331 -4.65 39.54 -28.49
N ASN A 332 -4.94 39.56 -27.19
CA ASN A 332 -6.06 40.37 -26.65
C ASN A 332 -6.03 40.52 -25.13
N LYS A 333 -6.34 41.76 -24.70
CA LYS A 333 -6.56 42.26 -23.34
C LYS A 333 -7.96 41.86 -22.83
N ILE A 334 -8.18 42.15 -21.53
CA ILE A 334 -9.40 42.11 -20.68
C ILE A 334 -9.32 40.91 -19.72
N GLY A 335 -9.46 41.03 -18.40
CA GLY A 335 -9.80 42.13 -17.50
C GLY A 335 -9.65 41.62 -16.05
N GLU A 336 -9.46 42.56 -15.13
CA GLU A 336 -9.20 42.36 -13.70
C GLU A 336 -10.41 41.77 -12.97
N ASP A 337 -10.15 40.81 -12.06
CA ASP A 337 -10.60 40.77 -10.65
C ASP A 337 -10.65 39.31 -10.14
N GLU A 338 -9.55 38.84 -9.54
CA GLU A 338 -9.58 37.69 -8.63
C GLU A 338 -8.69 37.95 -7.40
N PRO A 339 -9.13 37.56 -6.19
CA PRO A 339 -8.45 37.89 -4.95
C PRO A 339 -7.14 37.11 -4.75
N ALA A 340 -6.23 37.75 -4.01
CA ALA A 340 -4.88 37.29 -3.72
C ALA A 340 -4.79 35.85 -3.19
N THR A 341 -3.72 35.15 -3.57
CA THR A 341 -3.46 33.76 -3.19
C THR A 341 -3.28 33.62 -1.67
N PRO A 342 -4.12 32.83 -0.96
CA PRO A 342 -4.18 32.79 0.51
C PRO A 342 -2.89 32.31 1.21
N TRP A 343 -2.01 31.61 0.50
CA TRP A 343 -0.92 30.86 1.12
C TRP A 343 0.25 31.72 1.63
N ARG A 344 0.45 32.95 1.11
CA ARG A 344 1.55 33.81 1.56
C ARG A 344 1.28 34.45 2.93
N ASN A 345 0.04 34.87 3.17
CA ASN A 345 -0.39 35.39 4.48
C ASN A 345 -0.33 34.31 5.56
N LEU A 346 -0.51 33.04 5.18
CA LEU A 346 -0.38 31.86 6.06
C LEU A 346 1.08 31.50 6.43
N MET A 347 2.08 32.10 5.79
CA MET A 347 3.50 31.76 5.95
C MET A 347 4.34 32.86 6.61
N GLY A 348 3.74 33.98 7.02
CA GLY A 348 4.44 35.07 7.72
C GLY A 348 5.57 35.73 6.91
N LEU A 349 5.56 35.56 5.58
CA LEU A 349 6.56 36.15 4.70
C LEU A 349 6.13 37.59 4.38
N SER A 350 6.94 38.58 4.79
CA SER A 350 6.74 39.97 4.42
C SER A 350 6.67 40.13 2.90
N GLU A 351 5.72 40.93 2.41
CA GLU A 351 5.53 41.13 0.98
C GLU A 351 6.83 41.60 0.32
N PRO A 352 7.26 41.00 -0.81
CA PRO A 352 8.30 41.61 -1.61
C PRO A 352 7.75 42.96 -2.10
N GLY A 353 8.46 44.03 -1.78
CA GLY A 353 8.08 45.40 -2.14
C GLY A 353 7.78 45.55 -3.64
N PRO A 354 7.03 46.59 -4.05
CA PRO A 354 6.37 46.70 -5.36
C PRO A 354 7.30 46.70 -6.59
N GLU A 355 8.61 46.62 -6.40
CA GLU A 355 9.63 46.64 -7.45
C GLU A 355 9.69 45.35 -8.30
N TRP A 356 9.26 44.18 -7.78
CA TRP A 356 9.32 42.92 -8.53
C TRP A 356 8.33 42.84 -9.70
N LYS A 357 7.22 43.60 -9.64
CA LYS A 357 6.23 43.64 -10.72
C LYS A 357 6.79 44.29 -12.01
N ASN A 358 7.85 45.10 -11.89
CA ASN A 358 8.51 45.73 -13.04
C ASN A 358 9.66 44.90 -13.62
N GLN A 359 9.95 43.70 -13.10
CA GLN A 359 11.09 42.88 -13.52
C GLN A 359 10.72 41.46 -14.00
N LEU A 360 9.44 41.17 -14.19
CA LEU A 360 9.07 39.98 -14.95
C LEU A 360 9.35 40.26 -16.42
N THR A 361 10.47 39.73 -16.91
CA THR A 361 10.72 39.74 -18.35
C THR A 361 9.59 38.98 -19.04
N PRO A 362 9.18 39.40 -20.26
CA PRO A 362 8.14 38.72 -21.03
C PRO A 362 8.37 37.21 -21.15
N ASP A 363 9.63 36.77 -21.14
CA ASP A 363 10.02 35.37 -21.15
C ASP A 363 9.60 34.61 -19.88
N ILE A 364 9.69 35.22 -18.70
CA ILE A 364 9.29 34.56 -17.44
C ILE A 364 7.76 34.43 -17.36
N GLN A 365 7.03 35.45 -17.81
CA GLN A 365 5.57 35.37 -17.91
C GLN A 365 5.12 34.32 -18.93
N ASN A 366 5.75 34.28 -20.11
CA ASN A 366 5.51 33.22 -21.09
C ASN A 366 5.86 31.83 -20.52
N ASN A 367 6.93 31.69 -19.74
CA ASN A 367 7.31 30.42 -19.12
C ASN A 367 6.31 29.95 -18.05
N ILE A 368 5.76 30.86 -17.26
CA ILE A 368 4.74 30.53 -16.25
C ILE A 368 3.41 30.15 -16.91
N GLU A 369 3.00 30.85 -17.97
CA GLU A 369 1.82 30.46 -18.75
C GLU A 369 2.02 29.13 -19.48
N GLN A 370 3.21 28.90 -20.03
CA GLN A 370 3.58 27.63 -20.64
C GLN A 370 3.56 26.50 -19.60
N LEU A 371 4.10 26.71 -18.40
CA LEU A 371 4.05 25.75 -17.29
C LEU A 371 2.62 25.44 -16.83
N LYS A 372 1.75 26.45 -16.75
CA LYS A 372 0.32 26.23 -16.44
C LYS A 372 -0.38 25.46 -17.57
N LYS A 373 -0.04 25.73 -18.81
CA LYS A 373 -0.56 25.02 -20.00
C LYS A 373 -0.08 23.57 -20.05
N ASP A 374 1.16 23.32 -19.61
CA ASP A 374 1.81 22.01 -19.59
C ASP A 374 1.41 21.16 -18.38
N LEU A 375 1.18 21.76 -17.20
CA LEU A 375 0.62 21.08 -16.01
C LEU A 375 -0.86 20.75 -16.19
N ASN A 376 -1.60 21.58 -16.94
CA ASN A 376 -2.98 21.32 -17.32
C ASN A 376 -3.12 20.51 -18.63
N ALA A 377 -2.01 20.11 -19.27
CA ALA A 377 -2.05 19.24 -20.42
C ALA A 377 -2.50 17.86 -19.95
N LYS A 378 -3.84 17.64 -19.98
CA LYS A 378 -4.49 16.35 -19.73
C LYS A 378 -3.63 15.28 -20.38
N GLN A 379 -3.04 14.40 -19.56
CA GLN A 379 -2.27 13.26 -20.05
C GLN A 379 -3.11 12.60 -21.13
N ALA A 380 -2.56 12.50 -22.35
CA ALA A 380 -3.33 12.03 -23.49
C ALA A 380 -3.94 10.67 -23.12
N LEU A 381 -5.26 10.54 -23.24
CA LEU A 381 -6.00 9.29 -22.97
C LEU A 381 -5.41 8.09 -23.73
N PHE A 382 -4.72 8.38 -24.82
CA PHE A 382 -4.00 7.46 -25.68
C PHE A 382 -2.56 7.96 -25.85
N SER A 383 -1.61 7.26 -25.25
CA SER A 383 -0.18 7.47 -25.48
C SER A 383 0.25 6.59 -26.65
N ARG A 384 0.56 7.19 -27.79
CA ARG A 384 0.98 6.46 -28.99
C ARG A 384 2.33 5.76 -28.75
N ILE A 385 2.39 4.46 -28.99
CA ILE A 385 3.59 3.64 -28.98
C ILE A 385 3.92 3.27 -30.43
N ALA A 386 4.89 3.97 -31.01
CA ALA A 386 5.41 3.69 -32.35
C ALA A 386 6.87 3.17 -32.32
N ASN A 387 7.58 3.33 -31.20
CA ASN A 387 8.95 2.87 -31.08
C ASN A 387 9.00 1.33 -30.99
N PRO A 388 9.73 0.63 -31.88
CA PRO A 388 9.78 -0.83 -31.90
C PRO A 388 10.25 -1.47 -30.60
N GLY A 389 11.23 -0.87 -29.91
CA GLY A 389 11.74 -1.40 -28.63
C GLY A 389 10.72 -1.30 -27.50
N THR A 390 9.95 -0.20 -27.46
CA THR A 390 8.83 -0.06 -26.52
C THR A 390 7.69 -1.01 -26.87
N ARG A 391 7.37 -1.19 -28.16
CA ARG A 391 6.39 -2.18 -28.62
C ARG A 391 6.79 -3.60 -28.18
N PHE A 392 8.06 -3.94 -28.32
CA PHE A 392 8.61 -5.23 -27.91
C PHE A 392 8.51 -5.48 -26.40
N SER A 393 8.68 -4.45 -25.56
CA SER A 393 8.51 -4.62 -24.11
C SER A 393 7.06 -4.91 -23.72
N TYR A 394 6.08 -4.26 -24.37
CA TYR A 394 4.67 -4.59 -24.20
C TYR A 394 4.35 -6.01 -24.65
N VAL A 395 4.86 -6.41 -25.82
CA VAL A 395 4.71 -7.77 -26.34
C VAL A 395 5.22 -8.83 -25.36
N ARG A 396 6.38 -8.61 -24.74
CA ARG A 396 6.90 -9.51 -23.69
C ARG A 396 6.03 -9.57 -22.44
N GLU A 397 5.33 -8.49 -22.11
CA GLU A 397 4.35 -8.48 -21.01
C GLU A 397 3.16 -9.38 -21.38
N LEU A 398 2.65 -9.27 -22.62
CA LEU A 398 1.55 -10.10 -23.12
C LEU A 398 1.86 -11.59 -23.10
N GLU A 399 3.08 -11.99 -23.47
CA GLU A 399 3.50 -13.40 -23.52
C GLU A 399 3.42 -14.10 -22.15
N LYS A 400 3.59 -13.34 -21.07
CA LYS A 400 3.67 -13.88 -19.71
C LYS A 400 2.32 -13.99 -19.01
N SER A 401 1.24 -13.53 -19.63
CA SER A 401 0.00 -13.28 -18.89
C SER A 401 -1.23 -13.61 -19.73
N HIS A 402 -2.12 -14.46 -19.17
CA HIS A 402 -3.43 -14.83 -19.75
C HIS A 402 -4.43 -13.66 -19.69
N LEU A 403 -4.01 -12.50 -20.20
CA LEU A 403 -4.70 -11.24 -20.03
C LEU A 403 -6.02 -11.21 -20.80
N PRO A 404 -7.06 -10.58 -20.24
CA PRO A 404 -8.32 -10.41 -20.94
C PRO A 404 -8.18 -9.35 -22.03
N ALA A 405 -8.72 -9.67 -23.20
CA ALA A 405 -8.87 -8.78 -24.33
C ALA A 405 -10.35 -8.56 -24.65
N VAL A 406 -10.69 -7.39 -25.19
CA VAL A 406 -12.00 -7.08 -25.74
C VAL A 406 -11.82 -6.61 -27.16
N LEU A 407 -12.57 -7.22 -28.07
CA LEU A 407 -12.60 -6.89 -29.48
C LEU A 407 -13.97 -6.37 -29.85
N TRP A 408 -14.01 -5.34 -30.69
CA TRP A 408 -15.28 -4.86 -31.23
C TRP A 408 -15.13 -4.22 -32.59
N THR A 409 -16.25 -4.05 -33.26
CA THR A 409 -16.35 -3.45 -34.59
C THR A 409 -16.90 -2.03 -34.48
N ALA A 410 -16.84 -1.23 -35.55
CA ALA A 410 -17.36 0.14 -35.53
C ALA A 410 -18.82 0.18 -35.04
N GLY A 411 -19.12 1.08 -34.12
CA GLY A 411 -20.43 1.16 -33.46
C GLY A 411 -20.73 0.05 -32.44
N GLN A 412 -19.74 -0.80 -32.10
CA GLN A 412 -19.88 -1.95 -31.21
C GLN A 412 -20.99 -2.95 -31.62
N LYS A 413 -21.32 -3.02 -32.92
CA LYS A 413 -22.34 -3.95 -33.46
C LYS A 413 -22.02 -5.40 -33.09
N ILE A 414 -20.75 -5.75 -33.22
CA ILE A 414 -20.17 -6.99 -32.72
C ILE A 414 -19.16 -6.60 -31.65
N LYS A 415 -19.29 -7.21 -30.47
CA LYS A 415 -18.39 -7.05 -29.33
C LYS A 415 -18.18 -8.39 -28.68
N PHE A 416 -16.93 -8.66 -28.35
CA PHE A 416 -16.50 -9.99 -27.98
C PHE A 416 -15.35 -9.92 -26.97
N SER A 417 -15.32 -10.84 -26.01
CA SER A 417 -14.24 -10.97 -25.03
C SER A 417 -13.35 -12.13 -25.40
N ALA A 418 -12.04 -11.99 -25.25
CA ALA A 418 -11.06 -13.05 -25.52
C ALA A 418 -10.00 -13.06 -24.41
N LYS A 419 -9.13 -14.07 -24.42
CA LYS A 419 -7.94 -14.10 -23.57
C LYS A 419 -6.70 -14.22 -24.45
N ILE A 420 -5.61 -13.58 -24.05
CA ILE A 420 -4.32 -13.81 -24.69
C ILE A 420 -3.89 -15.24 -24.38
N GLU A 421 -3.63 -16.00 -25.44
CA GLU A 421 -3.06 -17.33 -25.33
C GLU A 421 -1.54 -17.25 -25.42
N ARG A 422 -1.03 -16.56 -26.44
CA ARG A 422 0.41 -16.35 -26.66
C ARG A 422 0.66 -15.19 -27.63
N PHE A 423 1.92 -14.77 -27.68
CA PHE A 423 2.43 -13.94 -28.77
C PHE A 423 3.33 -14.80 -29.67
N ASP A 424 3.05 -14.79 -30.98
CA ASP A 424 3.81 -15.50 -32.00
C ASP A 424 4.88 -14.56 -32.55
N GLN A 425 6.14 -14.78 -32.15
CA GLN A 425 7.27 -13.92 -32.51
C GLN A 425 7.63 -14.02 -34.00
N ASP A 426 7.47 -15.19 -34.62
CA ASP A 426 7.87 -15.43 -36.01
C ASP A 426 6.98 -14.65 -36.99
N SER A 427 5.71 -14.43 -36.61
CA SER A 427 4.73 -13.73 -37.44
C SER A 427 4.34 -12.34 -36.94
N ASP A 428 4.95 -11.85 -35.85
CA ASP A 428 4.59 -10.61 -35.15
C ASP A 428 3.06 -10.54 -34.90
N ALA A 429 2.48 -11.59 -34.31
CA ALA A 429 1.03 -11.71 -34.13
C ALA A 429 0.63 -12.07 -32.69
N VAL A 430 -0.47 -11.48 -32.21
CA VAL A 430 -1.11 -11.89 -30.95
C VAL A 430 -2.16 -12.96 -31.22
N ILE A 431 -2.10 -14.05 -30.46
CA ILE A 431 -3.06 -15.15 -30.51
C ILE A 431 -4.04 -14.99 -29.36
N LEU A 432 -5.31 -14.80 -29.69
CA LEU A 432 -6.39 -14.59 -28.72
C LEU A 432 -7.35 -15.78 -28.74
N GLN A 433 -7.54 -16.43 -27.60
CA GLN A 433 -8.50 -17.51 -27.43
C GLN A 433 -9.90 -16.96 -27.21
N ALA A 434 -10.84 -17.44 -28.02
CA ALA A 434 -12.26 -17.17 -27.87
C ALA A 434 -12.89 -17.97 -26.71
N PRO A 435 -13.80 -17.42 -25.90
CA PRO A 435 -14.68 -18.17 -25.02
C PRO A 435 -15.45 -19.24 -25.80
N ALA A 436 -15.63 -20.40 -25.16
CA ALA A 436 -16.41 -21.48 -25.74
C ALA A 436 -17.86 -21.03 -25.98
N GLY A 437 -18.36 -21.22 -27.20
CA GLY A 437 -19.74 -20.90 -27.59
C GLY A 437 -19.92 -19.59 -28.34
N ASP A 438 -18.93 -18.71 -28.33
CA ASP A 438 -18.98 -17.47 -29.13
C ASP A 438 -18.46 -17.72 -30.55
N ASP A 439 -19.24 -17.30 -31.56
CA ASP A 439 -18.85 -17.43 -32.95
C ASP A 439 -17.92 -16.29 -33.38
N ALA A 440 -16.62 -16.47 -33.14
CA ALA A 440 -15.58 -15.51 -33.52
C ALA A 440 -15.58 -15.21 -35.04
N ARG A 441 -16.22 -16.05 -35.88
CA ARG A 441 -16.38 -15.80 -37.32
C ARG A 441 -17.21 -14.56 -37.60
N GLN A 442 -18.13 -14.19 -36.71
CA GLN A 442 -18.92 -12.96 -36.84
C GLN A 442 -18.05 -11.70 -36.91
N LEU A 443 -16.88 -11.69 -36.24
CA LEU A 443 -15.94 -10.58 -36.34
C LEU A 443 -15.35 -10.40 -37.75
N VAL A 444 -15.36 -11.46 -38.57
CA VAL A 444 -14.71 -11.52 -39.88
C VAL A 444 -15.71 -11.56 -41.05
N SER A 445 -16.98 -11.96 -40.82
CA SER A 445 -17.85 -12.50 -41.87
C SER A 445 -18.64 -11.55 -42.77
N GLU A 446 -18.65 -10.22 -42.58
CA GLU A 446 -19.61 -9.36 -43.32
C GLU A 446 -19.03 -8.17 -44.10
N ASP A 447 -17.75 -7.82 -43.90
CA ASP A 447 -17.08 -6.79 -44.70
C ASP A 447 -15.57 -6.85 -44.45
N ALA A 448 -14.80 -7.34 -45.43
CA ALA A 448 -13.34 -7.47 -45.32
C ALA A 448 -12.64 -6.10 -45.14
N SER A 449 -13.30 -4.99 -45.51
CA SER A 449 -12.78 -3.64 -45.38
C SER A 449 -12.98 -3.03 -43.99
N GLY A 450 -13.76 -3.69 -43.12
CA GLY A 450 -14.07 -3.17 -41.79
C GLY A 450 -12.86 -3.18 -40.83
N GLN A 451 -12.87 -2.26 -39.87
CA GLN A 451 -11.90 -2.20 -38.78
C GLN A 451 -12.38 -2.99 -37.55
N VAL A 452 -11.43 -3.64 -36.88
CA VAL A 452 -11.60 -4.24 -35.56
C VAL A 452 -10.74 -3.47 -34.57
N PHE A 453 -11.37 -3.07 -33.47
CA PHE A 453 -10.74 -2.40 -32.35
C PHE A 453 -10.41 -3.44 -31.30
N VAL A 454 -9.16 -3.47 -30.86
CA VAL A 454 -8.67 -4.44 -29.88
C VAL A 454 -8.18 -3.69 -28.66
N ASN A 455 -8.62 -4.13 -27.47
CA ASN A 455 -8.18 -3.60 -26.20
C ASN A 455 -7.77 -4.74 -25.26
N ILE A 456 -6.50 -4.77 -24.88
CA ILE A 456 -5.93 -5.76 -23.97
C ILE A 456 -5.71 -5.09 -22.62
N SER A 457 -6.22 -5.70 -21.55
CA SER A 457 -6.04 -5.16 -20.19
C SER A 457 -4.67 -5.59 -19.65
N LEU A 458 -3.84 -4.62 -19.27
CA LEU A 458 -2.55 -4.84 -18.61
C LEU A 458 -2.67 -4.51 -17.11
N HIS A 459 -1.70 -4.91 -16.30
CA HIS A 459 -1.70 -4.54 -14.86
C HIS A 459 -1.67 -3.02 -14.63
N ARG A 460 -0.93 -2.30 -15.49
CA ARG A 460 -0.73 -0.84 -15.39
C ARG A 460 -1.71 0.00 -16.21
N GLY A 461 -2.61 -0.61 -16.97
CA GLY A 461 -3.49 0.11 -17.89
C GLY A 461 -4.06 -0.79 -18.97
N SER A 462 -4.06 -0.32 -20.20
CA SER A 462 -4.49 -1.15 -21.32
C SER A 462 -3.75 -0.82 -22.61
N LEU A 463 -3.61 -1.82 -23.47
CA LEU A 463 -3.03 -1.69 -24.79
C LEU A 463 -4.15 -1.71 -25.82
N PHE A 464 -4.28 -0.64 -26.59
CA PHE A 464 -5.29 -0.47 -27.61
C PHE A 464 -4.66 -0.39 -28.99
N PHE A 465 -5.28 -1.05 -29.97
CA PHE A 465 -4.91 -0.89 -31.36
C PHE A 465 -6.07 -1.20 -32.29
N VAL A 466 -5.88 -0.84 -33.57
CA VAL A 466 -6.85 -1.06 -34.64
C VAL A 466 -6.22 -1.97 -35.68
N THR A 467 -6.97 -2.95 -36.15
CA THR A 467 -6.58 -3.85 -37.24
C THR A 467 -7.70 -3.98 -38.26
N ASN A 468 -7.35 -4.38 -39.48
CA ASN A 468 -8.35 -4.63 -40.52
C ASN A 468 -8.90 -6.05 -40.37
N ARG A 469 -10.21 -6.22 -40.55
CA ARG A 469 -10.88 -7.53 -40.48
C ARG A 469 -10.22 -8.57 -41.38
N GLY A 470 -9.88 -8.21 -42.62
CA GLY A 470 -9.21 -9.10 -43.56
C GLY A 470 -7.80 -9.56 -43.16
N ARG A 471 -7.20 -8.98 -42.10
CA ARG A 471 -5.91 -9.42 -41.55
C ARG A 471 -6.06 -10.40 -40.39
N ILE A 472 -7.27 -10.61 -39.87
CA ILE A 472 -7.53 -11.53 -38.77
C ILE A 472 -7.73 -12.94 -39.33
N GLN A 473 -6.93 -13.88 -38.85
CA GLN A 473 -7.06 -15.29 -39.23
C GLN A 473 -7.71 -16.06 -38.07
N ILE A 474 -8.58 -17.01 -38.40
CA ILE A 474 -9.24 -17.88 -37.43
C ILE A 474 -8.57 -19.24 -37.50
N GLU A 475 -7.95 -19.66 -36.40
CA GLU A 475 -7.24 -20.93 -36.24
C GLU A 475 -7.97 -21.74 -35.14
N GLY A 476 -8.96 -22.54 -35.53
CA GLY A 476 -9.79 -23.27 -34.56
C GLY A 476 -10.60 -22.32 -33.68
N ALA A 477 -10.32 -22.31 -32.37
CA ALA A 477 -10.94 -21.42 -31.37
C ALA A 477 -10.13 -20.13 -31.13
N CYS A 478 -9.07 -19.90 -31.91
CA CYS A 478 -8.15 -18.78 -31.70
C CYS A 478 -8.21 -17.78 -32.85
N LEU A 479 -8.03 -16.51 -32.50
CA LEU A 479 -7.89 -15.39 -33.41
C LEU A 479 -6.42 -15.01 -33.49
N ARG A 480 -5.81 -15.18 -34.66
CA ARG A 480 -4.48 -14.66 -34.95
C ARG A 480 -4.61 -13.25 -35.50
N ILE A 481 -4.04 -12.28 -34.78
CA ILE A 481 -4.10 -10.87 -35.15
C ILE A 481 -2.69 -10.33 -35.32
N PRO A 482 -2.28 -9.93 -36.54
CA PRO A 482 -1.01 -9.28 -36.78
C PRO A 482 -0.89 -8.00 -35.94
N MET A 483 0.22 -7.85 -35.24
CA MET A 483 0.50 -6.69 -34.40
C MET A 483 0.71 -5.47 -35.30
N PRO A 484 -0.03 -4.37 -35.10
CA PRO A 484 0.16 -3.18 -35.93
C PRO A 484 1.46 -2.44 -35.56
N GLU A 485 1.92 -1.60 -36.48
CA GLU A 485 3.09 -0.72 -36.26
C GLU A 485 2.84 0.33 -35.19
N THR A 486 1.58 0.70 -34.98
CA THR A 486 1.18 1.69 -33.98
C THR A 486 0.25 1.05 -32.97
N LEU A 487 0.65 1.13 -31.70
CA LEU A 487 -0.17 0.79 -30.54
C LEU A 487 -0.47 2.06 -29.74
N TYR A 488 -1.44 1.97 -28.84
CA TYR A 488 -1.76 3.04 -27.91
C TYR A 488 -1.84 2.48 -26.51
N GLU A 489 -1.05 3.02 -25.59
CA GLU A 489 -1.27 2.82 -24.16
C GLU A 489 -2.44 3.70 -23.73
N VAL A 490 -3.43 3.06 -23.12
CA VAL A 490 -4.66 3.70 -22.69
C VAL A 490 -4.70 3.69 -21.18
N GLN A 491 -4.43 4.86 -20.59
CA GLN A 491 -4.59 5.10 -19.16
C GLN A 491 -5.71 6.11 -18.94
N ARG A 492 -6.94 5.60 -18.79
CA ARG A 492 -8.14 6.44 -18.59
C ARG A 492 -8.41 6.79 -17.13
N ARG A 493 -7.69 6.14 -16.21
CA ARG A 493 -7.93 6.27 -14.77
C ARG A 493 -6.76 7.03 -14.16
N SER A 494 -7.09 8.09 -13.42
CA SER A 494 -6.13 8.81 -12.59
C SER A 494 -5.81 8.07 -11.28
N HIS A 495 -6.64 7.09 -10.90
CA HIS A 495 -6.50 6.33 -9.66
C HIS A 495 -6.59 4.82 -9.93
N PHE A 496 -5.74 4.06 -9.23
CA PHE A 496 -5.84 2.60 -9.15
C PHE A 496 -7.16 2.19 -8.49
N ARG A 497 -7.75 1.07 -8.92
CA ARG A 497 -8.98 0.51 -8.37
C ARG A 497 -8.65 -0.80 -7.69
N LEU A 498 -8.81 -0.83 -6.37
CA LEU A 498 -8.76 -2.05 -5.58
C LEU A 498 -10.06 -2.84 -5.80
N PRO A 499 -10.04 -4.02 -6.43
CA PRO A 499 -11.20 -4.90 -6.42
C PRO A 499 -11.44 -5.38 -4.98
N ILE A 500 -12.71 -5.34 -4.55
CA ILE A 500 -13.10 -5.89 -3.25
C ILE A 500 -13.61 -7.32 -3.50
N PRO A 501 -12.92 -8.35 -2.97
CA PRO A 501 -13.38 -9.73 -3.08
C PRO A 501 -14.77 -9.88 -2.46
N ALA A 502 -15.63 -10.72 -3.04
CA ALA A 502 -17.01 -10.90 -2.57
C ALA A 502 -17.09 -11.38 -1.11
N GLU A 503 -16.04 -12.02 -0.61
CA GLU A 503 -15.87 -12.45 0.77
C GLU A 503 -15.51 -11.33 1.76
N LYS A 504 -14.90 -10.23 1.29
CA LYS A 504 -14.66 -9.04 2.10
C LYS A 504 -15.95 -8.23 2.06
N LEU A 505 -16.84 -8.49 3.02
CA LEU A 505 -18.12 -7.80 3.20
C LEU A 505 -17.89 -6.30 3.47
N ALA A 506 -17.71 -5.51 2.42
CA ALA A 506 -17.63 -4.06 2.46
C ALA A 506 -18.88 -3.46 1.80
N PHE A 507 -19.43 -2.42 2.43
CA PHE A 507 -20.67 -1.78 2.00
C PHE A 507 -20.51 -0.27 1.97
N ALA A 508 -21.24 0.37 1.06
CA ALA A 508 -21.52 1.80 1.11
C ALA A 508 -23.00 2.01 1.41
N VAL A 509 -23.30 2.97 2.26
CA VAL A 509 -24.65 3.48 2.52
C VAL A 509 -24.93 4.58 1.52
N VAL A 510 -25.95 4.40 0.69
CA VAL A 510 -26.43 5.44 -0.22
C VAL A 510 -27.92 5.64 0.02
N ALA A 511 -28.32 6.86 0.36
CA ALA A 511 -29.71 7.20 0.66
C ALA A 511 -30.35 6.20 1.65
N GLY A 512 -29.63 5.91 2.72
CA GLY A 512 -30.06 5.03 3.82
C GLY A 512 -30.03 3.52 3.53
N GLN A 513 -29.58 3.10 2.34
CA GLN A 513 -29.51 1.69 1.97
C GLN A 513 -28.07 1.21 1.81
N MET A 514 -27.77 0.02 2.33
CA MET A 514 -26.45 -0.61 2.20
C MET A 514 -26.33 -1.32 0.84
N HIS A 515 -25.28 -0.99 0.11
CA HIS A 515 -24.94 -1.54 -1.18
C HIS A 515 -23.54 -2.20 -1.14
N PRO A 516 -23.39 -3.44 -1.61
CA PRO A 516 -22.08 -4.10 -1.67
C PRO A 516 -21.08 -3.32 -2.51
N LEU A 517 -19.88 -3.14 -1.97
CA LEU A 517 -18.75 -2.50 -2.65
C LEU A 517 -18.03 -3.52 -3.53
N LEU A 518 -17.85 -3.20 -4.81
CA LEU A 518 -17.17 -4.09 -5.78
C LEU A 518 -15.73 -3.66 -6.05
N ASN A 519 -15.47 -2.36 -6.05
CA ASN A 519 -14.12 -1.81 -6.09
C ASN A 519 -14.07 -0.41 -5.49
N LEU A 520 -12.88 -0.02 -5.04
CA LEU A 520 -12.61 1.29 -4.44
C LEU A 520 -11.36 1.92 -5.07
N SER A 521 -11.38 3.24 -5.24
CA SER A 521 -10.24 4.05 -5.67
C SER A 521 -10.26 5.40 -4.97
N GLY A 522 -9.14 6.13 -5.02
CA GLY A 522 -9.07 7.50 -4.49
C GLY A 522 -10.03 8.50 -5.14
N GLY A 523 -10.66 8.18 -6.27
CA GLY A 523 -11.60 9.08 -6.96
C GLY A 523 -13.05 8.58 -7.03
N GLY A 524 -13.35 7.39 -6.52
CA GLY A 524 -14.68 6.81 -6.62
C GLY A 524 -14.71 5.32 -6.34
N MET A 525 -15.90 4.73 -6.47
CA MET A 525 -16.14 3.31 -6.21
C MET A 525 -17.18 2.72 -7.16
N ALA A 526 -17.30 1.40 -7.16
CA ALA A 526 -18.40 0.70 -7.84
C ALA A 526 -19.24 -0.09 -6.83
N LEU A 527 -20.56 -0.03 -6.99
CA LEU A 527 -21.54 -0.63 -6.09
C LEU A 527 -22.46 -1.57 -6.84
N MET A 528 -22.93 -2.62 -6.16
CA MET A 528 -24.02 -3.46 -6.64
C MET A 528 -25.36 -2.97 -6.08
N VAL A 529 -26.34 -2.77 -6.96
CA VAL A 529 -27.66 -2.21 -6.64
C VAL A 529 -28.75 -3.12 -7.19
N LYS A 530 -29.86 -3.25 -6.47
CA LYS A 530 -31.03 -4.01 -6.91
C LYS A 530 -31.72 -3.33 -8.09
N GLY A 531 -32.31 -4.12 -8.97
CA GLY A 531 -33.02 -3.58 -10.14
C GLY A 531 -34.23 -2.71 -9.82
N SER A 532 -34.83 -2.87 -8.64
CA SER A 532 -35.91 -2.03 -8.14
C SER A 532 -35.51 -0.56 -7.96
N ASP A 533 -34.22 -0.26 -7.79
CA ASP A 533 -33.74 1.10 -7.52
C ASP A 533 -33.14 1.78 -8.77
N LYS A 534 -33.26 1.18 -9.96
CA LYS A 534 -32.59 1.63 -11.19
C LYS A 534 -32.76 3.13 -11.47
N ASP A 535 -33.98 3.65 -11.30
CA ASP A 535 -34.30 5.05 -11.62
C ASP A 535 -33.60 6.05 -10.69
N ARG A 536 -33.26 5.63 -9.47
CA ARG A 536 -32.52 6.45 -8.49
C ARG A 536 -31.04 6.59 -8.84
N PHE A 537 -30.52 5.69 -9.68
CA PHE A 537 -29.11 5.65 -10.05
C PHE A 537 -28.90 5.90 -11.55
N ALA A 538 -29.70 6.79 -12.15
CA ALA A 538 -29.46 7.21 -13.53
C ALA A 538 -28.08 7.87 -13.68
N GLN A 539 -27.44 7.70 -14.84
CA GLN A 539 -26.16 8.34 -15.13
C GLN A 539 -26.28 9.87 -15.03
N GLY A 540 -25.35 10.51 -14.33
CA GLY A 540 -25.36 11.95 -14.03
C GLY A 540 -26.04 12.31 -12.71
N THR A 541 -26.74 11.37 -12.07
CA THR A 541 -27.38 11.61 -10.76
C THR A 541 -26.33 11.93 -9.70
N ILE A 542 -26.58 12.97 -8.91
CA ILE A 542 -25.78 13.33 -7.74
C ILE A 542 -26.41 12.68 -6.51
N LEU A 543 -25.62 11.84 -5.84
CA LEU A 543 -25.92 11.21 -4.57
C LEU A 543 -25.34 12.13 -3.49
N GLU A 544 -26.21 12.80 -2.74
CA GLU A 544 -25.78 13.86 -1.80
C GLU A 544 -25.01 13.31 -0.59
N ASP A 545 -25.36 12.10 -0.14
CA ASP A 545 -24.74 11.44 1.01
C ASP A 545 -24.44 9.97 0.70
N VAL A 546 -23.16 9.70 0.46
CA VAL A 546 -22.57 8.37 0.33
C VAL A 546 -21.64 8.15 1.52
N GLY A 547 -22.06 7.27 2.43
CA GLY A 547 -21.31 6.88 3.62
C GLY A 547 -20.64 5.52 3.46
N PHE A 548 -19.43 5.32 3.97
CA PHE A 548 -18.79 4.00 4.06
C PHE A 548 -17.72 3.97 5.16
N ASP A 549 -17.51 2.81 5.78
CA ASP A 549 -16.44 2.62 6.76
C ASP A 549 -15.16 2.14 6.07
N LEU A 550 -14.05 2.80 6.41
CA LEU A 550 -12.73 2.38 5.98
C LEU A 550 -11.78 2.28 7.17
N CYS A 551 -11.59 1.04 7.64
CA CYS A 551 -10.77 0.70 8.79
C CYS A 551 -11.20 1.45 10.07
N GLY A 552 -12.50 1.45 10.37
CA GLY A 552 -13.06 2.12 11.55
C GLY A 552 -13.17 3.64 11.42
N THR A 553 -13.04 4.16 10.20
CA THR A 553 -13.27 5.57 9.90
C THR A 553 -14.42 5.69 8.94
N GLU A 554 -15.49 6.31 9.43
CA GLU A 554 -16.65 6.63 8.65
C GLU A 554 -16.35 7.79 7.72
N ILE A 555 -16.55 7.58 6.42
CA ILE A 555 -16.32 8.57 5.36
C ILE A 555 -17.65 8.88 4.71
N HIS A 556 -18.01 10.16 4.69
CA HIS A 556 -19.17 10.69 3.97
C HIS A 556 -18.73 11.62 2.84
N CYS A 557 -19.39 11.54 1.70
CA CYS A 557 -19.20 12.48 0.60
C CYS A 557 -20.40 12.47 -0.35
N ALA A 558 -20.50 13.52 -1.18
CA ALA A 558 -21.36 13.48 -2.35
C ALA A 558 -20.70 12.63 -3.46
N ALA A 559 -21.49 12.08 -4.38
CA ALA A 559 -20.94 11.35 -5.52
C ALA A 559 -21.82 11.46 -6.77
N GLU A 560 -21.21 11.45 -7.96
CA GLU A 560 -21.92 11.44 -9.24
C GLU A 560 -21.93 10.03 -9.84
N VAL A 561 -23.10 9.53 -10.24
CA VAL A 561 -23.20 8.26 -10.98
C VAL A 561 -22.63 8.44 -12.38
N ARG A 562 -21.47 7.84 -12.67
CA ARG A 562 -20.77 7.98 -13.96
C ARG A 562 -21.18 6.94 -14.99
N TRP A 563 -21.61 5.77 -14.56
CA TRP A 563 -22.09 4.70 -15.44
C TRP A 563 -22.96 3.70 -14.67
N VAL A 564 -23.83 3.02 -15.42
CA VAL A 564 -24.72 1.96 -14.95
C VAL A 564 -24.58 0.78 -15.90
N LYS A 565 -24.39 -0.42 -15.36
CA LYS A 565 -24.25 -1.66 -16.13
C LYS A 565 -25.20 -2.72 -15.57
N PRO A 566 -26.18 -3.23 -16.34
CA PRO A 566 -26.99 -4.37 -15.90
C PRO A 566 -26.12 -5.62 -15.71
N ASP A 567 -26.47 -6.44 -14.73
CA ASP A 567 -26.00 -7.82 -14.68
C ASP A 567 -26.63 -8.66 -15.80
N ALA A 568 -26.16 -9.89 -15.98
CA ALA A 568 -26.64 -10.77 -17.06
C ALA A 568 -28.14 -11.11 -16.93
N ASN A 569 -28.69 -11.07 -15.71
CA ASN A 569 -30.06 -11.46 -15.41
C ASN A 569 -31.02 -10.25 -15.36
N GLY A 570 -30.50 -9.03 -15.42
CA GLY A 570 -31.24 -7.79 -15.21
C GLY A 570 -31.77 -7.60 -13.78
N SER A 571 -31.43 -8.49 -12.84
CA SER A 571 -31.94 -8.42 -11.46
C SER A 571 -31.16 -7.43 -10.61
N ASN A 572 -29.88 -7.22 -10.93
CA ASN A 572 -29.05 -6.19 -10.34
C ASN A 572 -28.37 -5.33 -11.41
N PHE A 573 -27.89 -4.18 -10.96
CA PHE A 573 -27.08 -3.27 -11.75
C PHE A 573 -25.80 -2.99 -10.97
N THR A 574 -24.69 -2.91 -11.67
CA THR A 574 -23.48 -2.30 -11.16
C THR A 574 -23.48 -0.83 -11.52
N ILE A 575 -23.27 0.03 -10.54
CA ILE A 575 -23.07 1.46 -10.76
C ILE A 575 -21.63 1.83 -10.43
N GLY A 576 -21.06 2.76 -11.18
CA GLY A 576 -19.81 3.40 -10.81
C GLY A 576 -20.04 4.85 -10.45
N ILE A 577 -19.62 5.24 -9.26
CA ILE A 577 -19.77 6.59 -8.75
C ILE A 577 -18.41 7.28 -8.65
N GLN A 578 -18.38 8.59 -8.89
CA GLN A 578 -17.21 9.44 -8.71
C GLN A 578 -17.45 10.36 -7.52
N PHE A 579 -16.52 10.39 -6.56
CA PHE A 579 -16.66 11.25 -5.40
C PHE A 579 -16.64 12.73 -5.81
N LYS A 580 -17.47 13.52 -5.12
CA LYS A 580 -17.57 14.98 -5.22
C LYS A 580 -17.29 15.56 -3.84
N ASP A 581 -16.49 16.63 -3.81
CA ASP A 581 -16.20 17.38 -2.59
C ASP A 581 -15.70 16.51 -1.44
N LEU A 582 -14.97 15.44 -1.78
CA LEU A 582 -14.37 14.55 -0.79
C LEU A 582 -13.27 15.30 -0.03
N ASP A 583 -13.35 15.26 1.29
CA ASP A 583 -12.30 15.84 2.15
C ASP A 583 -10.91 15.31 1.73
N PRO A 584 -9.90 16.18 1.52
CA PRO A 584 -8.57 15.75 1.12
C PRO A 584 -7.94 14.71 2.05
N MET A 585 -8.21 14.76 3.35
CA MET A 585 -7.75 13.75 4.31
C MET A 585 -8.40 12.39 4.07
N HIS A 586 -9.71 12.36 3.79
CA HIS A 586 -10.42 11.13 3.42
C HIS A 586 -9.93 10.60 2.08
N GLN A 587 -9.72 11.46 1.09
CA GLN A 587 -9.17 11.07 -0.21
C GLN A 587 -7.79 10.41 -0.07
N GLN A 588 -6.92 11.01 0.75
CA GLN A 588 -5.61 10.46 1.02
C GLN A 588 -5.71 9.10 1.74
N LYS A 589 -6.57 8.99 2.75
CA LYS A 589 -6.78 7.74 3.49
C LYS A 589 -7.27 6.61 2.59
N ILE A 590 -8.23 6.89 1.72
CA ILE A 590 -8.70 5.93 0.70
C ILE A 590 -7.55 5.53 -0.23
N SER A 591 -6.76 6.50 -0.69
CA SER A 591 -5.63 6.23 -1.58
C SER A 591 -4.59 5.33 -0.94
N LEU A 592 -4.26 5.56 0.33
CA LEU A 592 -3.34 4.72 1.10
C LEU A 592 -3.88 3.29 1.27
N TYR A 593 -5.14 3.16 1.70
CA TYR A 593 -5.80 1.85 1.83
C TYR A 593 -5.78 1.06 0.51
N VAL A 594 -6.14 1.72 -0.59
CA VAL A 594 -6.18 1.12 -1.93
C VAL A 594 -4.79 0.64 -2.36
N LEU A 595 -3.73 1.35 -2.00
CA LEU A 595 -2.35 0.94 -2.26
C LEU A 595 -1.96 -0.24 -1.37
N GLU A 596 -2.13 -0.14 -0.05
CA GLU A 596 -1.74 -1.15 0.93
C GLU A 596 -2.40 -2.51 0.64
N GLU A 597 -3.72 -2.52 0.47
CA GLU A 597 -4.46 -3.75 0.15
C GLU A 597 -4.20 -4.23 -1.29
N GLY A 598 -3.96 -3.30 -2.21
CA GLY A 598 -3.64 -3.62 -3.61
C GLY A 598 -2.33 -4.39 -3.73
N PHE A 599 -1.32 -4.01 -2.95
CA PHE A 599 -0.06 -4.75 -2.89
C PHE A 599 -0.24 -6.15 -2.28
N GLY A 600 -1.03 -6.27 -1.20
CA GLY A 600 -1.30 -7.57 -0.58
C GLY A 600 -2.00 -8.55 -1.54
N ALA A 601 -2.97 -8.07 -2.31
CA ALA A 601 -3.68 -8.90 -3.29
C ALA A 601 -2.76 -9.41 -4.41
N MET A 602 -1.82 -8.58 -4.89
CA MET A 602 -0.87 -8.99 -5.93
C MET A 602 0.14 -10.04 -5.44
N SER A 603 0.55 -9.98 -4.17
CA SER A 603 1.44 -10.99 -3.59
C SER A 603 0.79 -12.36 -3.41
N ASP A 604 -0.52 -12.41 -3.19
CA ASP A 604 -1.24 -13.68 -3.02
C ASP A 604 -1.46 -14.41 -4.36
N GLU A 605 -1.68 -13.69 -5.46
CA GLU A 605 -1.87 -14.28 -6.81
C GLU A 605 -0.57 -14.82 -7.43
N THR A 606 0.61 -14.40 -6.96
CA THR A 606 1.90 -14.85 -7.52
C THR A 606 2.41 -16.16 -6.93
N VAL A 607 1.74 -16.68 -5.89
CA VAL A 607 2.13 -17.93 -5.19
C VAL A 607 1.17 -19.09 -5.50
N SER A 608 0.08 -18.82 -6.22
CA SER A 608 -0.83 -19.83 -6.79
C SER A 608 -0.48 -20.15 -8.22
#